data_AF-A0A6P1T7W7-F1
#
_entry.id   AF-A0A6P1T7W7-F1
#
_cell.length_a   1.000
_cell.length_b   1.000
_cell.length_c   1.000
_cell.angle_alpha   90.00
_cell.angle_beta   90.00
_cell.angle_gamma   90.00
#
_symmetry.space_group_name_H-M   'P 1'
#
loop_
_entity.id
_entity.type
_entity.pdbx_description
1 polymer ?
#
loop_
_entity_poly.entity_id
_entity_poly.type
_entity_poly.pdbx_seq_one_letter_code
_entity_poly.pdbx_strand_id
1 'polypeptide(L)'
;MYIDSKHAHSPNAVLLAIFFSRADFGSRQWAAKPLTILAVMHAEPFPFSDKVSVRRHLMSYGKNRGWGDSPVKAAKAALRKRYQKRDIGARTKESYIAAFKKFSRYMREEHAIYDVGAFEEKHLEAFAASIAQKYQAAYLQKLISAINSLMSTITYGEWRSVSPSGSTRSRRRNVRQETHLYIQPENIIKETRDLLTPRVHGIIGLIVYCGMRLEEAVCFDIPGALKEYRATGHIDIIYGTKGGRGREVARLIPVSAAIYDWLCHCRQFVGPNYSFIPADSTKKRLMKMVENESLPVLKDRYGLTIHGLRHEYAARRYLELTSHYSPVNCRAFGHPLAEKKLDQRAREIITHELGHRRMQVVSIYIGSYRGERNESEN
;
A
#
# COMPACT_ATOMS: atom_id res chain seq x y z
N MET A 1 52.56 -33.62 -41.51
CA MET A 1 53.52 -32.60 -41.03
C MET A 1 52.99 -32.11 -39.68
N TYR A 2 53.66 -32.50 -38.58
CA TYR A 2 53.56 -32.05 -37.16
C TYR A 2 52.14 -31.82 -36.56
N ILE A 3 51.56 -32.62 -35.62
CA ILE A 3 51.98 -33.07 -34.26
C ILE A 3 52.44 -31.89 -33.39
N ASP A 4 51.73 -31.47 -32.33
CA ASP A 4 51.67 -32.08 -30.98
C ASP A 4 50.43 -31.50 -30.22
N SER A 5 49.51 -32.20 -29.50
CA SER A 5 49.61 -33.24 -28.46
C SER A 5 50.33 -32.69 -27.21
N LYS A 6 49.82 -32.62 -25.96
CA LYS A 6 49.18 -33.56 -25.01
C LYS A 6 49.10 -32.82 -23.63
N HIS A 7 48.40 -33.18 -22.54
CA HIS A 7 47.50 -34.30 -22.13
C HIS A 7 46.83 -33.95 -20.77
N ALA A 8 45.55 -34.33 -20.57
CA ALA A 8 45.05 -35.39 -19.64
C ALA A 8 44.71 -34.87 -18.21
N HIS A 9 43.65 -35.27 -17.50
CA HIS A 9 42.82 -36.49 -17.51
C HIS A 9 41.34 -36.21 -17.16
N SER A 10 40.42 -36.94 -17.79
CA SER A 10 39.06 -37.25 -17.32
C SER A 10 39.04 -38.68 -16.73
N PRO A 11 37.94 -39.24 -16.13
CA PRO A 11 36.73 -39.55 -16.90
C PRO A 11 35.34 -39.48 -16.20
N ASN A 12 34.35 -39.18 -17.05
CA ASN A 12 32.94 -39.61 -17.08
C ASN A 12 32.77 -41.11 -16.70
N ALA A 13 31.61 -41.70 -16.40
CA ALA A 13 30.24 -41.35 -16.01
C ALA A 13 29.47 -42.72 -15.97
N VAL A 14 28.21 -42.71 -15.50
CA VAL A 14 27.07 -43.56 -15.98
C VAL A 14 26.67 -44.88 -15.24
N LEU A 15 25.34 -44.95 -14.94
CA LEU A 15 24.36 -46.08 -14.75
C LEU A 15 24.57 -47.07 -13.57
N LEU A 16 23.58 -47.80 -13.03
CA LEU A 16 22.12 -47.78 -12.83
C LEU A 16 21.75 -49.11 -12.11
N ALA A 17 20.89 -49.05 -11.08
CA ALA A 17 19.97 -50.07 -10.53
C ALA A 17 20.40 -51.54 -10.25
N ILE A 18 19.96 -52.08 -9.09
CA ILE A 18 19.01 -53.22 -8.94
C ILE A 18 18.86 -53.60 -7.43
N PHE A 19 17.62 -53.91 -7.02
CA PHE A 19 17.19 -54.47 -5.73
C PHE A 19 17.42 -56.00 -5.65
N PHE A 20 17.74 -56.58 -4.48
CA PHE A 20 16.97 -57.64 -3.77
C PHE A 20 17.71 -58.28 -2.56
N SER A 21 16.90 -58.54 -1.52
CA SER A 21 16.86 -59.72 -0.62
C SER A 21 17.79 -59.94 0.60
N ARG A 22 17.10 -60.17 1.73
CA ARG A 22 17.39 -60.94 2.96
C ARG A 22 18.52 -62.00 2.90
N ALA A 23 19.33 -62.09 3.96
CA ALA A 23 19.25 -63.13 5.01
C ALA A 23 20.57 -63.23 5.84
N ASP A 24 20.41 -63.18 7.17
CA ASP A 24 20.98 -64.06 8.21
C ASP A 24 22.49 -64.32 8.44
N PHE A 25 22.79 -64.28 9.76
CA PHE A 25 23.81 -65.01 10.53
C PHE A 25 25.30 -64.69 10.39
N GLY A 26 25.97 -64.52 11.54
CA GLY A 26 27.41 -64.78 11.66
C GLY A 26 28.18 -63.89 12.62
N SER A 27 28.28 -64.34 13.87
CA SER A 27 29.15 -63.82 14.92
C SER A 27 30.64 -63.78 14.55
N ARG A 28 31.37 -62.77 15.03
CA ARG A 28 32.71 -62.92 15.68
C ARG A 28 33.23 -61.58 16.20
N GLN A 29 33.40 -61.52 17.52
CA GLN A 29 34.18 -60.51 18.25
C GLN A 29 35.67 -60.68 17.93
N TRP A 30 36.38 -59.58 17.67
CA TRP A 30 37.80 -59.43 18.03
C TRP A 30 38.01 -58.02 18.57
N ALA A 31 38.53 -57.95 19.79
CA ALA A 31 38.96 -56.72 20.46
C ALA A 31 40.49 -56.69 20.51
N ALA A 32 41.11 -55.56 20.17
CA ALA A 32 42.33 -55.02 20.79
C ALA A 32 42.72 -53.66 20.17
N LYS A 33 43.08 -52.73 21.06
CA LYS A 33 43.53 -51.32 20.86
C LYS A 33 45.03 -51.26 20.48
N PRO A 34 45.72 -50.10 20.58
CA PRO A 34 45.60 -48.83 19.85
C PRO A 34 46.94 -48.48 19.16
N LEU A 35 46.98 -47.50 18.25
CA LEU A 35 48.23 -46.85 17.86
C LEU A 35 48.02 -45.34 17.70
N THR A 36 48.59 -44.63 18.67
CA THR A 36 48.74 -43.19 18.75
C THR A 36 49.89 -42.77 17.84
N ILE A 37 49.65 -41.92 16.83
CA ILE A 37 50.70 -41.06 16.28
C ILE A 37 50.16 -39.64 16.18
N LEU A 38 50.91 -38.78 16.87
CA LEU A 38 50.79 -37.36 17.07
C LEU A 38 51.17 -36.61 15.78
N ALA A 39 50.34 -35.69 15.32
CA ALA A 39 50.76 -34.61 14.42
C ALA A 39 50.00 -33.34 14.80
N VAL A 40 50.65 -32.49 15.57
CA VAL A 40 50.21 -31.16 15.97
C VAL A 40 50.90 -30.16 15.04
N MET A 41 50.13 -29.37 14.29
CA MET A 41 50.59 -28.05 13.82
C MET A 41 49.47 -27.03 14.01
N HIS A 42 49.90 -25.92 14.61
CA HIS A 42 49.15 -24.83 15.22
C HIS A 42 48.30 -23.99 14.28
N ALA A 43 47.15 -23.53 14.80
CA ALA A 43 46.65 -22.17 14.58
C ALA A 43 46.20 -21.62 15.94
N GLU A 44 46.77 -20.47 16.31
CA GLU A 44 46.66 -19.84 17.64
C GLU A 44 45.25 -19.26 17.94
N PRO A 45 44.77 -19.35 19.19
CA PRO A 45 43.64 -18.57 19.67
C PRO A 45 44.10 -17.28 20.38
N PHE A 46 43.56 -16.14 19.94
CA PHE A 46 43.70 -14.84 20.63
C PHE A 46 43.01 -14.85 22.01
N PRO A 47 43.51 -14.07 22.98
CA PRO A 47 43.22 -14.28 24.40
C PRO A 47 41.86 -13.72 24.83
N PHE A 48 41.17 -14.53 25.64
CA PHE A 48 40.04 -14.15 26.48
C PHE A 48 40.52 -13.13 27.53
N SER A 49 39.98 -11.89 27.48
CA SER A 49 40.06 -10.92 28.58
C SER A 49 38.66 -10.50 29.00
N ASP A 50 38.44 -10.63 30.30
CA ASP A 50 37.42 -9.98 31.13
C ASP A 50 35.94 -10.34 30.95
N LYS A 51 35.49 -11.09 31.96
CA LYS A 51 34.11 -11.17 32.44
C LYS A 51 33.55 -9.77 32.73
N VAL A 52 33.05 -9.07 31.72
CA VAL A 52 32.01 -8.06 31.93
C VAL A 52 30.68 -8.78 31.86
N SER A 53 30.17 -9.13 33.04
CA SER A 53 28.76 -9.45 33.24
C SER A 53 27.94 -8.26 32.74
N VAL A 54 27.51 -8.29 31.48
CA VAL A 54 26.46 -7.43 30.98
C VAL A 54 25.18 -7.93 31.62
N ARG A 55 24.95 -7.52 32.88
CA ARG A 55 23.62 -7.41 33.45
C ARG A 55 22.83 -6.52 32.50
N ARG A 56 22.14 -7.14 31.55
CA ARG A 56 21.06 -6.52 30.79
C ARG A 56 20.07 -6.07 31.86
N HIS A 57 20.16 -4.81 32.28
CA HIS A 57 19.18 -4.19 33.16
C HIS A 57 17.86 -4.35 32.43
N LEU A 58 17.08 -5.36 32.82
CA LEU A 58 15.67 -5.44 32.50
C LEU A 58 15.08 -4.21 33.20
N MET A 59 15.06 -3.07 32.51
CA MET A 59 14.19 -1.97 32.87
C MET A 59 12.80 -2.60 32.93
N SER A 60 12.33 -2.87 34.15
CA SER A 60 10.95 -3.24 34.38
C SER A 60 10.17 -1.96 34.10
N TYR A 61 9.79 -1.78 32.83
CA TYR A 61 9.04 -0.62 32.36
C TYR A 61 7.62 -0.55 32.98
N GLY A 62 7.33 -1.34 34.00
CA GLY A 62 6.01 -1.48 34.59
C GLY A 62 4.98 -2.05 33.61
N LYS A 63 3.73 -2.06 34.06
CA LYS A 63 2.60 -2.55 33.28
C LYS A 63 2.53 -1.83 31.92
N ASN A 64 2.32 -2.57 30.84
CA ASN A 64 2.26 -2.05 29.48
C ASN A 64 3.44 -1.16 29.05
N ARG A 65 4.64 -1.49 29.55
CA ARG A 65 5.88 -0.75 29.25
C ARG A 65 5.82 0.75 29.61
N GLY A 66 4.97 1.13 30.57
CA GLY A 66 4.87 2.49 31.12
C GLY A 66 3.96 3.42 30.32
N TRP A 67 3.27 2.89 29.30
CA TRP A 67 2.40 3.70 28.44
C TRP A 67 0.96 3.83 28.95
N GLY A 68 0.56 3.09 29.99
CA GLY A 68 -0.75 3.21 30.65
C GLY A 68 -1.28 1.90 31.25
N ASP A 69 -2.49 1.91 31.81
CA ASP A 69 -2.99 0.79 32.62
C ASP A 69 -3.56 -0.39 31.82
N SER A 70 -3.74 -0.22 30.51
CA SER A 70 -4.22 -1.26 29.59
C SER A 70 -3.54 -1.15 28.23
N PRO A 71 -3.50 -2.25 27.43
CA PRO A 71 -2.86 -2.23 26.11
C PRO A 71 -3.44 -1.16 25.19
N VAL A 72 -4.76 -0.96 25.22
CA VAL A 72 -5.43 0.06 24.40
C VAL A 72 -5.12 1.48 24.88
N LYS A 73 -5.00 1.71 26.19
CA LYS A 73 -4.55 3.01 26.73
C LYS A 73 -3.10 3.28 26.32
N ALA A 74 -2.23 2.27 26.43
CA ALA A 74 -0.84 2.33 25.98
C ALA A 74 -0.72 2.70 24.50
N ALA A 75 -1.49 2.02 23.63
CA ALA A 75 -1.56 2.32 22.21
C ALA A 75 -1.98 3.76 21.92
N LYS A 76 -3.03 4.25 22.60
CA LYS A 76 -3.49 5.64 22.46
C LYS A 76 -2.44 6.64 22.90
N ALA A 77 -1.75 6.39 24.01
CA ALA A 77 -0.69 7.26 24.54
C ALA A 77 0.51 7.35 23.58
N ALA A 78 1.01 6.20 23.12
CA ALA A 78 2.11 6.11 22.16
C ALA A 78 1.80 6.86 20.85
N LEU A 79 0.60 6.65 20.29
CA LEU A 79 0.18 7.33 19.06
C LEU A 79 -0.13 8.82 19.27
N ARG A 80 -0.58 9.24 20.46
CA ARG A 80 -0.72 10.66 20.79
C ARG A 80 0.63 11.36 20.77
N LYS A 81 1.68 10.74 21.33
CA LYS A 81 3.05 11.27 21.31
C LYS A 81 3.57 11.44 19.87
N ARG A 82 3.42 10.41 19.03
CA ARG A 82 3.81 10.48 17.60
C ARG A 82 3.02 11.52 16.81
N TYR A 83 1.73 11.68 17.11
CA TYR A 83 0.90 12.72 16.49
C TYR A 83 1.35 14.12 16.88
N GLN A 84 1.66 14.37 18.17
CA GLN A 84 2.16 15.65 18.65
C GLN A 84 3.52 16.02 18.02
N LYS A 85 4.38 15.02 17.80
CA LYS A 85 5.65 15.17 17.05
C LYS A 85 5.48 15.34 15.54
N ARG A 86 4.25 15.26 15.01
CA ARG A 86 3.92 15.29 13.58
C ARG A 86 4.50 14.12 12.76
N ASP A 87 4.91 13.03 13.41
CA ASP A 87 5.38 11.80 12.74
C ASP A 87 4.25 11.09 11.98
N ILE A 88 3.00 11.24 12.45
CA ILE A 88 1.81 10.64 11.86
C ILE A 88 0.65 11.63 11.82
N GLY A 89 -0.19 11.51 10.79
CA GLY A 89 -1.44 12.26 10.69
C GLY A 89 -2.58 11.67 11.54
N ALA A 90 -3.63 12.46 11.75
CA ALA A 90 -4.79 12.06 12.57
C ALA A 90 -5.47 10.76 12.07
N ARG A 91 -5.63 10.61 10.75
CA ARG A 91 -6.23 9.40 10.15
C ARG A 91 -5.39 8.14 10.36
N THR A 92 -4.06 8.28 10.33
CA THR A 92 -3.13 7.18 10.60
C THR A 92 -3.23 6.76 12.07
N LYS A 93 -3.28 7.73 13.00
CA LYS A 93 -3.49 7.48 14.43
C LYS A 93 -4.78 6.67 14.66
N GLU A 94 -5.91 7.11 14.10
CA GLU A 94 -7.19 6.39 14.24
C GLU A 94 -7.14 4.98 13.65
N SER A 95 -6.57 4.83 12.45
CA SER A 95 -6.35 3.55 11.79
C SER A 95 -5.52 2.58 12.64
N TYR A 96 -4.46 3.07 13.28
CA TYR A 96 -3.57 2.23 14.09
C TYR A 96 -4.25 1.82 15.40
N ILE A 97 -4.98 2.74 16.04
CA ILE A 97 -5.80 2.40 17.22
C ILE A 97 -6.82 1.32 16.89
N ALA A 98 -7.52 1.44 15.75
CA ALA A 98 -8.52 0.46 15.33
C ALA A 98 -7.90 -0.93 15.07
N ALA A 99 -6.75 -0.97 14.40
CA ALA A 99 -6.00 -2.21 14.17
C ALA A 99 -5.57 -2.86 15.48
N PHE A 100 -4.97 -2.06 16.38
CA PHE A 100 -4.47 -2.56 17.65
C PHE A 100 -5.57 -3.01 18.60
N LYS A 101 -6.75 -2.38 18.59
CA LYS A 101 -7.92 -2.85 19.35
C LYS A 101 -8.32 -4.28 18.95
N LYS A 102 -8.27 -4.61 17.67
CA LYS A 102 -8.56 -5.99 17.20
C LYS A 102 -7.53 -6.97 17.73
N PHE A 103 -6.25 -6.62 17.64
CA PHE A 103 -5.17 -7.48 18.13
C PHE A 103 -5.19 -7.63 19.65
N SER A 104 -5.34 -6.54 20.40
CA SER A 104 -5.46 -6.58 21.86
C SER A 104 -6.68 -7.38 22.35
N ARG A 105 -7.77 -7.40 21.57
CA ARG A 105 -8.92 -8.26 21.87
C ARG A 105 -8.57 -9.73 21.68
N TYR A 106 -7.96 -10.09 20.55
CA TYR A 106 -7.46 -11.44 20.28
C TYR A 106 -6.51 -11.92 21.38
N MET A 107 -5.56 -11.09 21.82
CA MET A 107 -4.63 -11.43 22.89
C MET A 107 -5.31 -11.75 24.22
N ARG A 108 -6.40 -11.06 24.52
CA ARG A 108 -7.20 -11.31 25.73
C ARG A 108 -8.01 -12.60 25.60
N GLU A 109 -8.67 -12.80 24.46
CA GLU A 109 -9.62 -13.90 24.26
C GLU A 109 -8.92 -15.24 24.05
N GLU A 110 -7.85 -15.27 23.25
CA GLU A 110 -7.18 -16.52 22.85
C GLU A 110 -5.96 -16.86 23.71
N HIS A 111 -5.36 -15.86 24.37
CA HIS A 111 -4.12 -16.05 25.13
C HIS A 111 -4.21 -15.58 26.59
N ALA A 112 -5.32 -14.96 27.01
CA ALA A 112 -5.47 -14.35 28.34
C ALA A 112 -4.32 -13.37 28.71
N ILE A 113 -3.72 -12.71 27.71
CA ILE A 113 -2.64 -11.74 27.93
C ILE A 113 -3.22 -10.32 27.96
N TYR A 114 -3.01 -9.64 29.10
CA TYR A 114 -3.52 -8.29 29.37
C TYR A 114 -2.44 -7.21 29.38
N ASP A 115 -1.17 -7.58 29.26
CA ASP A 115 -0.04 -6.66 29.22
C ASP A 115 0.61 -6.67 27.83
N VAL A 116 0.72 -5.50 27.20
CA VAL A 116 1.36 -5.36 25.88
C VAL A 116 2.86 -5.71 25.92
N GLY A 117 3.50 -5.63 27.08
CA GLY A 117 4.90 -6.04 27.26
C GLY A 117 5.15 -7.54 27.03
N ALA A 118 4.10 -8.37 27.12
CA ALA A 118 4.12 -9.81 26.85
C ALA A 118 3.67 -10.16 25.42
N PHE A 119 3.36 -9.17 24.58
CA PHE A 119 3.07 -9.43 23.18
C PHE A 119 4.37 -9.76 22.45
N GLU A 120 4.31 -10.68 21.49
CA GLU A 120 5.46 -11.22 20.76
C GLU A 120 5.10 -11.37 19.28
N GLU A 121 6.12 -11.52 18.43
CA GLU A 121 5.95 -11.68 16.98
C GLU A 121 5.04 -12.87 16.64
N LYS A 122 5.22 -14.02 17.31
CA LYS A 122 4.41 -15.23 17.14
C LYS A 122 2.92 -14.99 17.38
N HIS A 123 2.57 -14.08 18.30
CA HIS A 123 1.19 -13.73 18.59
C HIS A 123 0.56 -12.92 17.45
N LEU A 124 1.32 -12.02 16.84
CA LEU A 124 0.86 -11.26 15.68
C LEU A 124 0.72 -12.14 14.43
N GLU A 125 1.60 -13.12 14.26
CA GLU A 125 1.48 -14.13 13.21
C GLU A 125 0.23 -15.00 13.38
N ALA A 126 0.00 -15.52 14.60
CA ALA A 126 -1.19 -16.30 14.93
C ALA A 126 -2.48 -15.46 14.73
N PHE A 127 -2.47 -14.20 15.17
CA PHE A 127 -3.57 -13.27 14.90
C PHE A 127 -3.82 -13.12 13.41
N ALA A 128 -2.79 -12.86 12.60
CA ALA A 128 -2.92 -12.71 11.16
C ALA A 128 -3.51 -13.96 10.49
N ALA A 129 -3.06 -15.15 10.89
CA ALA A 129 -3.58 -16.43 10.40
C ALA A 129 -5.06 -16.62 10.76
N SER A 130 -5.46 -16.30 11.99
CA SER A 130 -6.84 -16.46 12.47
C SER A 130 -7.89 -15.64 11.70
N ILE A 131 -7.46 -14.52 11.10
CA ILE A 131 -8.34 -13.62 10.34
C ILE A 131 -8.08 -13.66 8.83
N ALA A 132 -7.17 -14.52 8.37
CA ALA A 132 -6.72 -14.54 6.97
C ALA A 132 -7.86 -14.82 5.99
N GLN A 133 -8.73 -15.79 6.32
CA GLN A 133 -9.88 -16.16 5.47
C GLN A 133 -11.01 -15.13 5.49
N LYS A 134 -11.03 -14.22 6.47
CA LYS A 134 -12.11 -13.25 6.65
C LYS A 134 -11.88 -11.94 5.90
N TYR A 135 -10.65 -11.68 5.45
CA TYR A 135 -10.27 -10.39 4.88
C TYR A 135 -9.34 -10.53 3.69
N GLN A 136 -9.42 -9.56 2.78
CA GLN A 136 -8.47 -9.44 1.68
C GLN A 136 -7.04 -9.19 2.18
N ALA A 137 -6.08 -9.79 1.47
CA ALA A 137 -4.63 -9.62 1.65
C ALA A 137 -4.19 -8.18 1.96
N ALA A 138 -4.62 -7.20 1.16
CA ALA A 138 -4.23 -5.81 1.32
C ALA A 138 -4.65 -5.21 2.67
N TYR A 139 -5.85 -5.59 3.16
CA TYR A 139 -6.35 -5.16 4.46
C TYR A 139 -5.55 -5.78 5.60
N LEU A 140 -5.27 -7.08 5.53
CA LEU A 140 -4.47 -7.80 6.51
C LEU A 140 -3.06 -7.19 6.64
N GLN A 141 -2.41 -6.93 5.52
CA GLN A 141 -1.08 -6.32 5.52
C GLN A 141 -1.09 -4.92 6.13
N LYS A 142 -2.16 -4.14 5.90
CA LYS A 142 -2.33 -2.82 6.54
C LYS A 142 -2.49 -2.96 8.06
N LEU A 143 -3.24 -3.95 8.53
CA LEU A 143 -3.37 -4.24 9.96
C LEU A 143 -2.02 -4.60 10.57
N ILE A 144 -1.30 -5.58 9.98
CA ILE A 144 0.01 -6.03 10.47
C ILE A 144 1.01 -4.87 10.50
N SER A 145 1.07 -4.06 9.43
CA SER A 145 1.96 -2.89 9.36
C SER A 145 1.64 -1.86 10.45
N ALA A 146 0.36 -1.62 10.71
CA ALA A 146 -0.07 -0.69 11.76
C ALA A 146 0.31 -1.20 13.16
N ILE A 147 0.14 -2.50 13.40
CA ILE A 147 0.51 -3.14 14.67
C ILE A 147 2.03 -3.13 14.85
N ASN A 148 2.82 -3.53 13.86
CA ASN A 148 4.29 -3.46 13.92
C ASN A 148 4.79 -2.05 14.24
N SER A 149 4.27 -1.03 13.55
CA SER A 149 4.68 0.35 13.78
C SER A 149 4.34 0.83 15.19
N LEU A 150 3.19 0.42 15.72
CA LEU A 150 2.79 0.75 17.09
C LEU A 150 3.60 -0.03 18.11
N MET A 151 3.80 -1.33 17.93
CA MET A 151 4.57 -2.18 18.83
C MET A 151 6.01 -1.70 18.91
N SER A 152 6.65 -1.38 17.77
CA SER A 152 7.98 -0.75 17.75
C SER A 152 8.04 0.54 18.56
N THR A 153 6.95 1.32 18.60
CA THR A 153 6.89 2.51 19.46
C THR A 153 6.76 2.15 20.95
N ILE A 154 5.88 1.20 21.29
CA ILE A 154 5.60 0.80 22.67
C ILE A 154 6.80 0.10 23.31
N THR A 155 7.51 -0.73 22.54
CA THR A 155 8.68 -1.49 22.99
C THR A 155 9.99 -0.74 22.79
N TYR A 156 9.93 0.57 22.52
CA TYR A 156 11.12 1.42 22.37
C TYR A 156 12.12 0.90 21.33
N GLY A 157 11.63 0.31 20.24
CA GLY A 157 12.44 -0.25 19.16
C GLY A 157 12.75 -1.73 19.29
N GLU A 158 12.49 -2.37 20.44
CA GLU A 158 12.78 -3.80 20.66
C GLU A 158 11.85 -4.77 19.91
N TRP A 159 10.83 -4.25 19.20
CA TRP A 159 9.84 -5.08 18.51
C TRP A 159 10.44 -5.76 17.27
N ARG A 160 10.36 -7.09 17.23
CA ARG A 160 10.63 -7.87 16.03
C ARG A 160 9.41 -7.82 15.11
N SER A 161 9.59 -7.18 13.95
CA SER A 161 8.47 -6.91 13.04
C SER A 161 8.08 -8.14 12.23
N VAL A 162 6.80 -8.47 12.25
CA VAL A 162 6.23 -9.54 11.42
C VAL A 162 6.10 -9.07 9.98
N SER A 163 6.58 -9.85 9.01
CA SER A 163 6.47 -9.50 7.58
C SER A 163 5.00 -9.46 7.13
N PRO A 164 4.46 -8.30 6.69
CA PRO A 164 3.06 -8.22 6.27
C PRO A 164 2.74 -9.14 5.09
N SER A 165 3.63 -9.20 4.09
CA SER A 165 3.46 -10.06 2.90
C SER A 165 3.70 -11.54 3.21
N GLY A 166 4.64 -11.86 4.10
CA GLY A 166 4.94 -13.23 4.52
C GLY A 166 3.73 -13.89 5.19
N SER A 167 3.10 -13.20 6.15
CA SER A 167 1.94 -13.75 6.89
C SER A 167 0.66 -13.86 6.07
N THR A 168 0.60 -13.26 4.88
CA THR A 168 -0.60 -13.25 4.03
C THR A 168 -0.39 -13.97 2.70
N ARG A 169 0.79 -14.58 2.47
CA ARG A 169 1.23 -15.23 1.22
C ARG A 169 0.78 -14.48 -0.05
N SER A 170 0.78 -13.16 0.01
CA SER A 170 0.26 -12.30 -1.06
C SER A 170 1.23 -11.15 -1.29
N ARG A 171 1.76 -11.09 -2.51
CA ARG A 171 2.56 -9.96 -2.95
C ARG A 171 1.61 -8.81 -3.28
N ARG A 172 1.89 -7.60 -2.77
CA ARG A 172 1.13 -6.43 -3.25
C ARG A 172 1.48 -6.21 -4.71
N ARG A 173 0.52 -6.38 -5.60
CA ARG A 173 0.59 -5.82 -6.94
C ARG A 173 0.17 -4.37 -6.85
N ASN A 174 1.10 -3.45 -7.11
CA ASN A 174 0.85 -2.01 -7.18
C ASN A 174 0.50 -1.59 -8.62
N VAL A 175 -0.25 -2.45 -9.32
CA VAL A 175 -0.60 -2.29 -10.73
C VAL A 175 -2.08 -2.62 -10.88
N ARG A 176 -2.80 -1.80 -11.65
CA ARG A 176 -4.21 -2.06 -11.97
C ARG A 176 -4.34 -3.32 -12.83
N GLN A 177 -5.31 -4.16 -12.47
CA GLN A 177 -5.66 -5.39 -13.20
C GLN A 177 -7.05 -5.30 -13.84
N GLU A 178 -7.97 -4.57 -13.22
CA GLU A 178 -9.32 -4.34 -13.75
C GLU A 178 -9.28 -3.39 -14.95
N THR A 179 -10.07 -3.68 -15.98
CA THR A 179 -10.22 -2.79 -17.12
C THR A 179 -10.99 -1.53 -16.73
N HIS A 180 -10.87 -0.49 -17.56
CA HIS A 180 -11.68 0.72 -17.50
C HIS A 180 -12.86 0.61 -18.45
N LEU A 181 -13.92 1.35 -18.14
CA LEU A 181 -15.16 1.38 -18.91
C LEU A 181 -15.16 2.47 -19.98
N TYR A 182 -14.32 3.50 -19.85
CA TYR A 182 -14.26 4.66 -20.76
C TYR A 182 -15.60 5.39 -20.89
N ILE A 183 -16.37 5.45 -19.80
CA ILE A 183 -17.67 6.13 -19.78
C ILE A 183 -17.44 7.63 -19.99
N GLN A 184 -18.19 8.23 -20.92
CA GLN A 184 -18.12 9.67 -21.17
C GLN A 184 -18.56 10.47 -19.95
N PRO A 185 -17.86 11.54 -19.57
CA PRO A 185 -18.20 12.35 -18.41
C PRO A 185 -19.68 12.74 -18.36
N GLU A 186 -20.21 13.18 -19.51
CA GLU A 186 -21.55 13.74 -19.67
C GLU A 186 -22.63 12.72 -19.33
N ASN A 187 -22.39 11.43 -19.61
CA ASN A 187 -23.32 10.35 -19.28
C ASN A 187 -23.43 10.17 -17.76
N ILE A 188 -22.28 10.14 -17.06
CA ILE A 188 -22.26 10.04 -15.59
C ILE A 188 -22.97 11.24 -14.97
N ILE A 189 -22.68 12.45 -15.47
CA ILE A 189 -23.32 13.68 -14.98
C ILE A 189 -24.82 13.65 -15.22
N LYS A 190 -25.28 13.28 -16.41
CA LYS A 190 -26.70 13.24 -16.76
C LYS A 190 -27.45 12.23 -15.91
N GLU A 191 -26.95 11.00 -15.83
CA GLU A 191 -27.63 9.88 -15.16
C GLU A 191 -27.64 10.02 -13.63
N THR A 192 -26.69 10.75 -13.05
CA THR A 192 -26.62 10.97 -11.60
C THR A 192 -27.35 12.23 -11.13
N ARG A 193 -27.82 13.09 -12.05
CA ARG A 193 -28.40 14.41 -11.72
C ARG A 193 -29.57 14.34 -10.75
N ASP A 194 -30.55 13.50 -11.04
CA ASP A 194 -31.79 13.41 -10.25
C ASP A 194 -31.71 12.36 -9.14
N LEU A 195 -30.55 11.67 -9.02
CA LEU A 195 -30.30 10.62 -8.03
C LEU A 195 -29.46 11.12 -6.85
N LEU A 196 -28.80 12.27 -6.99
CA LEU A 196 -27.91 12.84 -5.99
C LEU A 196 -28.39 14.23 -5.61
N THR A 197 -28.16 14.63 -4.35
CA THR A 197 -28.38 16.03 -3.99
C THR A 197 -27.47 16.95 -4.82
N PRO A 198 -27.88 18.18 -5.16
CA PRO A 198 -27.11 19.04 -6.08
C PRO A 198 -25.66 19.28 -5.64
N ARG A 199 -25.43 19.37 -4.33
CA ARG A 199 -24.09 19.48 -3.74
C ARG A 199 -23.25 18.22 -3.99
N VAL A 200 -23.81 17.04 -3.75
CA VAL A 200 -23.11 15.77 -3.97
C VAL A 200 -22.85 15.57 -5.46
N HIS A 201 -23.82 15.91 -6.31
CA HIS A 201 -23.68 15.89 -7.77
C HIS A 201 -22.52 16.78 -8.25
N GLY A 202 -22.45 18.03 -7.79
CA GLY A 202 -21.34 18.96 -8.06
C GLY A 202 -19.97 18.38 -7.69
N ILE A 203 -19.86 17.78 -6.49
CA ILE A 203 -18.63 17.13 -6.01
C ILE A 203 -18.25 15.93 -6.88
N ILE A 204 -19.21 15.09 -7.26
CA ILE A 204 -18.97 13.94 -8.13
C ILE A 204 -18.46 14.40 -9.50
N GLY A 205 -19.03 15.47 -10.06
CA GLY A 205 -18.57 15.96 -11.35
C GLY A 205 -17.14 16.52 -11.32
N LEU A 206 -16.68 17.13 -10.21
CA LEU A 206 -15.25 17.49 -10.09
C LEU A 206 -14.34 16.26 -10.13
N ILE A 207 -14.77 15.14 -9.57
CA ILE A 207 -14.00 13.89 -9.60
C ILE A 207 -14.01 13.31 -11.02
N VAL A 208 -15.15 13.36 -11.70
CA VAL A 208 -15.32 12.87 -13.07
C VAL A 208 -14.50 13.70 -14.06
N TYR A 209 -14.61 15.03 -14.03
CA TYR A 209 -13.97 15.91 -15.02
C TYR A 209 -12.49 16.17 -14.73
N CYS A 210 -12.10 16.29 -13.47
CA CYS A 210 -10.74 16.71 -13.08
C CYS A 210 -9.95 15.60 -12.36
N GLY A 211 -10.52 14.40 -12.25
CA GLY A 211 -9.87 13.28 -11.56
C GLY A 211 -9.55 13.57 -10.10
N MET A 212 -10.26 14.46 -9.41
CA MET A 212 -9.95 14.84 -8.02
C MET A 212 -10.13 13.68 -7.03
N ARG A 213 -9.44 13.71 -5.89
CA ARG A 213 -9.80 12.85 -4.74
C ARG A 213 -11.08 13.41 -4.12
N LEU A 214 -11.86 12.57 -3.46
CA LEU A 214 -13.07 13.02 -2.75
C LEU A 214 -12.77 14.17 -1.76
N GLU A 215 -11.69 14.06 -1.00
CA GLU A 215 -11.30 15.09 -0.04
C GLU A 215 -10.87 16.40 -0.72
N GLU A 216 -10.24 16.31 -1.89
CA GLU A 216 -9.87 17.48 -2.71
C GLU A 216 -11.13 18.15 -3.25
N ALA A 217 -12.03 17.39 -3.89
CA ALA A 217 -13.28 17.89 -4.43
C ALA A 217 -14.19 18.54 -3.36
N VAL A 218 -14.27 17.96 -2.17
CA VAL A 218 -15.02 18.52 -1.04
C VAL A 218 -14.42 19.85 -0.54
N CYS A 219 -13.10 19.97 -0.52
CA CYS A 219 -12.41 21.16 -0.03
C CYS A 219 -12.10 22.19 -1.13
N PHE A 220 -12.50 21.93 -2.37
CA PHE A 220 -12.06 22.70 -3.53
C PHE A 220 -12.63 24.12 -3.47
N ASP A 221 -11.76 25.11 -3.72
CA ASP A 221 -12.11 26.53 -3.73
C ASP A 221 -12.64 26.91 -5.12
N ILE A 222 -13.98 26.88 -5.26
CA ILE A 222 -14.63 27.13 -6.56
C ILE A 222 -14.46 28.58 -7.01
N PRO A 223 -14.72 29.61 -6.18
CA PRO A 223 -14.48 30.99 -6.58
C PRO A 223 -13.01 31.27 -6.93
N GLY A 224 -12.07 30.73 -6.15
CA GLY A 224 -10.63 30.84 -6.41
C GLY A 224 -10.25 30.22 -7.76
N ALA A 225 -10.72 29.00 -8.03
CA ALA A 225 -10.48 28.31 -9.28
C ALA A 225 -11.04 29.05 -10.51
N LEU A 226 -12.23 29.63 -10.42
CA LEU A 226 -12.81 30.44 -11.50
C LEU A 226 -11.98 31.71 -11.77
N LYS A 227 -11.46 32.34 -10.72
CA LYS A 227 -10.57 33.51 -10.86
C LYS A 227 -9.23 33.12 -11.49
N GLU A 228 -8.64 32.02 -11.03
CA GLU A 228 -7.37 31.50 -11.54
C GLU A 228 -7.47 31.11 -13.02
N TYR A 229 -8.53 30.39 -13.39
CA TYR A 229 -8.79 30.02 -14.78
C TYR A 229 -8.82 31.23 -15.70
N ARG A 230 -9.51 32.32 -15.31
CA ARG A 230 -9.57 33.55 -16.11
C ARG A 230 -8.19 34.18 -16.33
N ALA A 231 -7.25 33.97 -15.41
CA ALA A 231 -5.91 34.54 -15.51
C ALA A 231 -4.93 33.62 -16.28
N THR A 232 -5.08 32.30 -16.17
CA THR A 232 -4.02 31.35 -16.59
C THR A 232 -4.50 30.24 -17.53
N GLY A 233 -5.81 30.04 -17.70
CA GLY A 233 -6.39 28.88 -18.39
C GLY A 233 -6.32 27.56 -17.61
N HIS A 234 -5.81 27.58 -16.38
CA HIS A 234 -5.62 26.40 -15.53
C HIS A 234 -6.27 26.59 -14.14
N ILE A 235 -6.44 25.49 -13.42
CA ILE A 235 -6.83 25.48 -12.01
C ILE A 235 -5.79 24.72 -11.18
N ASP A 236 -5.49 25.22 -9.99
CA ASP A 236 -4.63 24.56 -9.00
C ASP A 236 -5.44 23.88 -7.90
N ILE A 237 -5.12 22.61 -7.62
CA ILE A 237 -5.74 21.85 -6.53
C ILE A 237 -4.83 21.86 -5.31
N ILE A 238 -5.07 22.84 -4.44
CA ILE A 238 -4.26 23.09 -3.24
C ILE A 238 -4.84 22.38 -2.00
N TYR A 239 -6.16 22.46 -1.80
CA TYR A 239 -6.83 22.02 -0.58
C TYR A 239 -7.26 20.54 -0.61
N GLY A 240 -7.34 19.91 0.57
CA GLY A 240 -7.78 18.50 0.71
C GLY A 240 -6.74 17.46 0.27
N THR A 241 -5.54 17.90 -0.09
CA THR A 241 -4.47 17.07 -0.63
C THR A 241 -3.78 16.22 0.44
N LYS A 242 -3.45 14.97 0.08
CA LYS A 242 -2.84 14.01 1.01
C LYS A 242 -1.46 14.51 1.45
N GLY A 243 -1.32 14.86 2.74
CA GLY A 243 -0.07 15.31 3.35
C GLY A 243 0.21 16.81 3.20
N GLY A 244 -0.81 17.63 2.92
CA GLY A 244 -0.65 19.08 2.72
C GLY A 244 0.00 19.45 1.38
N ARG A 245 -0.02 18.52 0.42
CA ARG A 245 0.70 18.59 -0.86
C ARG A 245 -0.06 19.44 -1.87
N GLY A 246 0.43 20.62 -2.17
CA GLY A 246 -0.23 21.63 -3.02
C GLY A 246 0.29 23.03 -2.71
N ARG A 247 1.01 23.17 -1.58
CA ARG A 247 1.73 24.38 -1.21
C ARG A 247 3.17 24.47 -1.77
N GLU A 248 3.81 23.33 -2.07
CA GLU A 248 5.21 23.29 -2.56
C GLU A 248 5.32 23.07 -4.08
N VAL A 249 4.33 22.40 -4.69
CA VAL A 249 4.29 22.10 -6.13
C VAL A 249 2.84 22.22 -6.57
N ALA A 250 2.57 23.14 -7.50
CA ALA A 250 1.25 23.36 -8.07
C ALA A 250 0.75 22.09 -8.77
N ARG A 251 -0.55 21.80 -8.65
CA ARG A 251 -1.24 20.76 -9.40
C ARG A 251 -2.17 21.42 -10.39
N LEU A 252 -1.58 21.89 -11.49
CA LEU A 252 -2.32 22.53 -12.57
C LEU A 252 -3.08 21.50 -13.39
N ILE A 253 -4.37 21.75 -13.57
CA ILE A 253 -5.24 21.05 -14.51
C ILE A 253 -5.67 22.04 -15.60
N PRO A 254 -5.45 21.73 -16.89
CA PRO A 254 -5.97 22.55 -17.97
C PRO A 254 -7.51 22.48 -17.98
N VAL A 255 -8.16 23.63 -18.08
CA VAL A 255 -9.62 23.74 -18.04
C VAL A 255 -10.18 23.72 -19.46
N SER A 256 -10.95 22.68 -19.78
CA SER A 256 -11.79 22.62 -20.97
C SER A 256 -13.09 23.41 -20.78
N ALA A 257 -13.83 23.67 -21.86
CA ALA A 257 -15.16 24.28 -21.78
C ALA A 257 -16.09 23.52 -20.82
N ALA A 258 -16.10 22.19 -20.87
CA ALA A 258 -16.90 21.36 -19.97
C ALA A 258 -16.49 21.52 -18.50
N ILE A 259 -15.19 21.63 -18.20
CA ILE A 259 -14.72 21.91 -16.83
C ILE A 259 -15.17 23.30 -16.39
N TYR A 260 -15.03 24.31 -17.25
CA TYR A 260 -15.46 25.68 -16.93
C TYR A 260 -16.96 25.76 -16.64
N ASP A 261 -17.79 25.18 -17.50
CA ASP A 261 -19.25 25.12 -17.32
C ASP A 261 -19.59 24.38 -16.03
N TRP A 262 -18.87 23.31 -15.72
CA TRP A 262 -19.04 22.58 -14.47
C TRP A 262 -18.68 23.40 -13.23
N LEU A 263 -17.59 24.19 -13.28
CA LEU A 263 -17.22 25.09 -12.18
C LEU A 263 -18.29 26.20 -11.99
N CYS A 264 -18.82 26.74 -13.08
CA CYS A 264 -19.93 27.70 -13.05
C CYS A 264 -21.20 27.09 -12.45
N HIS A 265 -21.53 25.84 -12.81
CA HIS A 265 -22.62 25.08 -12.20
C HIS A 265 -22.38 24.87 -10.70
N CYS A 266 -21.18 24.41 -10.32
CA CYS A 266 -20.80 24.20 -8.93
C CYS A 266 -20.95 25.46 -8.09
N ARG A 267 -20.59 26.64 -8.64
CA ARG A 267 -20.66 27.95 -7.96
C ARG A 267 -22.05 28.22 -7.35
N GLN A 268 -23.11 27.73 -7.97
CA GLN A 268 -24.50 27.89 -7.53
C GLN A 268 -24.78 27.17 -6.18
N PHE A 269 -24.03 26.11 -5.87
CA PHE A 269 -24.28 25.28 -4.67
C PHE A 269 -23.32 25.56 -3.50
N VAL A 270 -22.28 26.34 -3.74
CA VAL A 270 -21.30 26.76 -2.72
C VAL A 270 -21.79 27.95 -1.91
N GLY A 271 -22.72 28.74 -2.45
CA GLY A 271 -23.29 29.92 -1.79
C GLY A 271 -22.22 30.97 -1.45
N PRO A 272 -22.24 31.61 -0.27
CA PRO A 272 -21.19 32.55 0.13
C PRO A 272 -19.86 31.88 0.50
N ASN A 273 -19.82 30.54 0.60
CA ASN A 273 -18.61 29.81 0.97
C ASN A 273 -17.67 29.65 -0.24
N TYR A 274 -16.40 29.39 0.06
CA TYR A 274 -15.38 29.07 -0.95
C TYR A 274 -15.42 27.61 -1.39
N SER A 275 -15.81 26.68 -0.50
CA SER A 275 -15.86 25.23 -0.76
C SER A 275 -17.24 24.64 -0.46
N PHE A 276 -17.46 23.38 -0.88
CA PHE A 276 -18.73 22.71 -0.67
C PHE A 276 -19.09 22.46 0.80
N ILE A 277 -18.17 22.69 1.75
CA ILE A 277 -18.39 22.49 3.19
C ILE A 277 -19.31 23.60 3.72
N PRO A 278 -20.53 23.27 4.19
CA PRO A 278 -21.43 24.23 4.82
C PRO A 278 -20.90 24.76 6.16
N ALA A 279 -21.34 25.96 6.55
CA ALA A 279 -20.95 26.58 7.82
C ALA A 279 -21.37 25.77 9.05
N ASP A 280 -22.49 25.05 8.97
CA ASP A 280 -23.07 24.22 10.02
C ASP A 280 -22.60 22.74 9.98
N SER A 281 -21.66 22.42 9.09
CA SER A 281 -21.20 21.05 8.87
C SER A 281 -19.68 20.93 8.91
N THR A 282 -19.22 19.68 8.94
CA THR A 282 -17.79 19.38 8.94
C THR A 282 -17.43 18.65 7.67
N LYS A 283 -16.17 18.79 7.23
CA LYS A 283 -15.60 18.00 6.12
C LYS A 283 -15.92 16.50 6.25
N LYS A 284 -15.78 15.95 7.47
CA LYS A 284 -16.04 14.51 7.73
C LYS A 284 -17.50 14.14 7.50
N ARG A 285 -18.45 14.98 7.96
CA ARG A 285 -19.88 14.76 7.74
C ARG A 285 -20.23 14.83 6.25
N LEU A 286 -19.73 15.85 5.54
CA LEU A 286 -19.97 15.99 4.11
C LEU A 286 -19.37 14.85 3.28
N MET A 287 -18.12 14.45 3.54
CA MET A 287 -17.54 13.28 2.86
C MET A 287 -18.37 12.02 3.08
N LYS A 288 -18.91 11.83 4.29
CA LYS A 288 -19.76 10.68 4.61
C LYS A 288 -21.10 10.73 3.87
N MET A 289 -21.70 11.91 3.75
CA MET A 289 -22.90 12.15 2.94
C MET A 289 -22.65 11.82 1.47
N VAL A 290 -21.57 12.33 0.88
CA VAL A 290 -21.17 12.01 -0.50
C VAL A 290 -21.00 10.51 -0.70
N GLU A 291 -20.30 9.83 0.22
CA GLU A 291 -20.16 8.37 0.15
C GLU A 291 -21.52 7.64 0.22
N ASN A 292 -22.41 8.05 1.11
CA ASN A 292 -23.69 7.39 1.32
C ASN A 292 -24.64 7.58 0.13
N GLU A 293 -24.68 8.77 -0.49
CA GLU A 293 -25.55 9.04 -1.65
C GLU A 293 -24.96 8.47 -2.94
N SER A 294 -23.67 8.69 -3.22
CA SER A 294 -23.10 8.37 -4.54
C SER A 294 -22.67 6.91 -4.69
N LEU A 295 -22.18 6.23 -3.64
CA LEU A 295 -21.68 4.86 -3.80
C LEU A 295 -22.75 3.86 -4.24
N PRO A 296 -23.99 3.87 -3.72
CA PRO A 296 -25.04 2.98 -4.20
C PRO A 296 -25.32 3.20 -5.70
N VAL A 297 -25.49 4.47 -6.10
CA VAL A 297 -25.78 4.84 -7.50
C VAL A 297 -24.64 4.43 -8.43
N LEU A 298 -23.39 4.75 -8.09
CA LEU A 298 -22.23 4.43 -8.93
C LEU A 298 -21.99 2.92 -9.07
N LYS A 299 -22.27 2.16 -8.01
CA LYS A 299 -22.17 0.69 -8.05
C LYS A 299 -23.27 0.07 -8.89
N ASP A 300 -24.51 0.52 -8.72
CA ASP A 300 -25.66 0.01 -9.46
C ASP A 300 -25.53 0.30 -10.97
N ARG A 301 -25.20 1.54 -11.33
CA ARG A 301 -25.13 1.97 -12.74
C ARG A 301 -23.87 1.49 -13.47
N TYR A 302 -22.72 1.47 -12.79
CA TYR A 302 -21.42 1.30 -13.45
C TYR A 302 -20.50 0.27 -12.77
N GLY A 303 -20.88 -0.29 -11.62
CA GLY A 303 -19.96 -1.11 -10.82
C GLY A 303 -18.78 -0.32 -10.25
N LEU A 304 -18.86 1.01 -10.20
CA LEU A 304 -17.74 1.87 -9.82
C LEU A 304 -17.82 2.33 -8.35
N THR A 305 -16.65 2.65 -7.81
CA THR A 305 -16.53 3.43 -6.57
C THR A 305 -16.20 4.88 -6.90
N ILE A 306 -16.29 5.78 -5.92
CA ILE A 306 -15.82 7.17 -6.08
C ILE A 306 -14.34 7.21 -6.50
N HIS A 307 -13.50 6.31 -5.98
CA HIS A 307 -12.11 6.23 -6.44
C HIS A 307 -12.02 5.65 -7.85
N GLY A 308 -12.92 4.74 -8.22
CA GLY A 308 -13.09 4.21 -9.57
C GLY A 308 -13.27 5.31 -10.63
N LEU A 309 -14.06 6.36 -10.34
CA LEU A 309 -14.20 7.51 -11.24
C LEU A 309 -12.86 8.20 -11.55
N ARG A 310 -11.95 8.23 -10.57
CA ARG A 310 -10.61 8.78 -10.77
C ARG A 310 -9.72 7.86 -11.62
N HIS A 311 -9.93 6.54 -11.58
CA HIS A 311 -9.29 5.61 -12.52
C HIS A 311 -9.80 5.85 -13.94
N GLU A 312 -11.12 6.00 -14.11
CA GLU A 312 -11.74 6.33 -15.40
C GLU A 312 -11.20 7.65 -15.98
N TYR A 313 -11.06 8.70 -15.16
CA TYR A 313 -10.41 9.94 -15.60
C TYR A 313 -8.99 9.70 -16.12
N ALA A 314 -8.16 8.96 -15.39
CA ALA A 314 -6.77 8.70 -15.80
C ALA A 314 -6.69 7.90 -17.11
N ALA A 315 -7.61 6.96 -17.30
CA ALA A 315 -7.70 6.15 -18.50
C ALA A 315 -8.12 6.97 -19.72
N ARG A 316 -9.18 7.79 -19.60
CA ARG A 316 -9.61 8.70 -20.67
C ARG A 316 -8.53 9.71 -21.02
N ARG A 317 -7.86 10.28 -20.00
CA ARG A 317 -6.76 11.22 -20.22
C ARG A 317 -5.58 10.58 -20.94
N TYR A 318 -5.27 9.33 -20.62
CA TYR A 318 -4.27 8.55 -21.35
C TYR A 318 -4.67 8.34 -22.82
N LEU A 319 -5.95 8.04 -23.07
CA LEU A 319 -6.49 7.93 -24.43
C LEU A 319 -6.40 9.26 -25.20
N GLU A 320 -6.73 10.38 -24.58
CA GLU A 320 -6.59 11.72 -25.20
C GLU A 320 -5.14 12.05 -25.57
N LEU A 321 -4.18 11.72 -24.70
CA LEU A 321 -2.78 12.05 -24.90
C LEU A 321 -2.06 11.12 -25.87
N THR A 322 -2.53 9.88 -26.02
CA THR A 322 -1.81 8.83 -26.77
C THR A 322 -2.59 8.29 -27.96
N SER A 323 -3.89 8.55 -28.06
CA SER A 323 -4.82 7.88 -28.98
C SER A 323 -4.88 6.36 -28.81
N HIS A 324 -4.39 5.84 -27.68
CA HIS A 324 -4.44 4.41 -27.34
C HIS A 324 -5.16 4.21 -26.00
N TYR A 325 -5.84 3.07 -25.86
CA TYR A 325 -6.36 2.68 -24.56
C TYR A 325 -5.22 2.49 -23.54
N SER A 326 -5.56 2.64 -22.27
CA SER A 326 -4.68 2.36 -21.13
C SER A 326 -4.07 0.96 -21.23
N PRO A 327 -2.83 0.75 -20.78
CA PRO A 327 -2.15 -0.54 -20.92
C PRO A 327 -2.92 -1.75 -20.36
N VAL A 328 -3.69 -1.60 -19.27
CA VAL A 328 -4.53 -2.69 -18.76
C VAL A 328 -5.64 -3.09 -19.74
N ASN A 329 -6.32 -2.13 -20.38
CA ASN A 329 -7.33 -2.39 -21.40
C ASN A 329 -6.70 -2.94 -22.68
N CYS A 330 -5.58 -2.39 -23.15
CA CYS A 330 -4.91 -2.94 -24.33
C CYS A 330 -4.56 -4.41 -24.16
N ARG A 331 -4.06 -4.80 -22.97
CA ARG A 331 -3.75 -6.18 -22.66
C ARG A 331 -4.99 -7.07 -22.58
N ALA A 332 -6.05 -6.60 -21.92
CA ALA A 332 -7.28 -7.36 -21.77
C ALA A 332 -7.99 -7.63 -23.11
N PHE A 333 -7.88 -6.70 -24.07
CA PHE A 333 -8.59 -6.76 -25.35
C PHE A 333 -7.67 -7.00 -26.56
N GLY A 334 -6.38 -7.25 -26.35
CA GLY A 334 -5.43 -7.54 -27.43
C GLY A 334 -5.10 -6.34 -28.35
N HIS A 335 -5.30 -5.11 -27.88
CA HIS A 335 -4.92 -3.91 -28.64
C HIS A 335 -3.42 -3.61 -28.53
N PRO A 336 -2.81 -2.97 -29.55
CA PRO A 336 -1.43 -2.50 -29.47
C PRO A 336 -1.25 -1.48 -28.34
N LEU A 337 -0.10 -1.54 -27.68
CA LEU A 337 0.31 -0.51 -26.73
C LEU A 337 0.82 0.71 -27.50
N ALA A 338 0.65 1.89 -26.90
CA ALA A 338 1.30 3.10 -27.40
C ALA A 338 2.83 2.93 -27.46
N GLU A 339 3.47 3.72 -28.32
CA GLU A 339 4.93 3.81 -28.35
C GLU A 339 5.46 4.19 -26.95
N LYS A 340 6.57 3.58 -26.53
CA LYS A 340 7.12 3.73 -25.19
C LYS A 340 7.36 5.20 -24.78
N LYS A 341 7.85 6.04 -25.70
CA LYS A 341 8.07 7.48 -25.43
C LYS A 341 6.75 8.21 -25.21
N LEU A 342 5.71 7.85 -25.96
CA LEU A 342 4.36 8.40 -25.84
C LEU A 342 3.69 7.97 -24.53
N ASP A 343 3.76 6.69 -24.15
CA ASP A 343 3.30 6.19 -22.84
C ASP A 343 4.01 6.92 -21.69
N GLN A 344 5.33 7.09 -21.77
CA GLN A 344 6.08 7.79 -20.73
C GLN A 344 5.64 9.25 -20.58
N ARG A 345 5.52 9.99 -21.68
CA ARG A 345 5.06 11.38 -21.66
C ARG A 345 3.64 11.50 -21.10
N ALA A 346 2.74 10.60 -21.50
CA ALA A 346 1.38 10.59 -20.96
C ALA A 346 1.37 10.31 -19.45
N ARG A 347 2.18 9.37 -18.98
CA ARG A 347 2.31 9.08 -17.54
C ARG A 347 2.87 10.27 -16.76
N GLU A 348 3.81 11.03 -17.31
CA GLU A 348 4.35 12.24 -16.68
C GLU A 348 3.26 13.29 -16.47
N ILE A 349 2.50 13.60 -17.53
CA ILE A 349 1.38 14.55 -17.47
C ILE A 349 0.32 14.08 -16.46
N ILE A 350 -0.14 12.84 -16.57
CA ILE A 350 -1.16 12.28 -15.67
C ILE A 350 -0.65 12.22 -14.22
N THR A 351 0.64 11.96 -13.99
CA THR A 351 1.24 11.98 -12.65
C THR A 351 1.06 13.35 -12.00
N HIS A 352 1.37 14.40 -12.75
CA HIS A 352 1.20 15.78 -12.31
C HIS A 352 -0.28 16.13 -12.11
N GLU A 353 -1.14 15.86 -13.11
CA GLU A 353 -2.58 16.12 -13.05
C GLU A 353 -3.29 15.34 -11.93
N LEU A 354 -2.73 14.21 -11.46
CA LEU A 354 -3.21 13.45 -10.30
C LEU A 354 -2.52 13.85 -8.97
N GLY A 355 -1.56 14.77 -8.98
CA GLY A 355 -0.86 15.23 -7.77
C GLY A 355 0.01 14.14 -7.14
N HIS A 356 0.68 13.34 -7.96
CA HIS A 356 1.69 12.38 -7.54
C HIS A 356 3.08 12.90 -7.88
N ARG A 357 4.10 12.53 -7.10
CA ARG A 357 5.52 12.89 -7.39
C ARG A 357 6.27 11.81 -8.19
N ARG A 358 5.68 10.63 -8.33
CA ARG A 358 6.34 9.45 -8.88
C ARG A 358 5.49 8.85 -9.99
N MET A 359 6.05 8.77 -11.19
CA MET A 359 5.39 8.19 -12.36
C MET A 359 4.89 6.77 -12.15
N GLN A 360 5.63 5.97 -11.38
CA GLN A 360 5.28 4.58 -11.08
C GLN A 360 3.90 4.44 -10.41
N VAL A 361 3.43 5.49 -9.74
CA VAL A 361 2.11 5.49 -9.08
C VAL A 361 0.98 5.49 -10.11
N VAL A 362 1.20 6.01 -11.32
CA VAL A 362 0.22 5.99 -12.41
C VAL A 362 -0.12 4.57 -12.86
N SER A 363 0.76 3.60 -12.66
CA SER A 363 0.47 2.18 -12.93
C SER A 363 -0.66 1.60 -12.06
N ILE A 364 -0.94 2.19 -10.90
CA ILE A 364 -2.11 1.87 -10.08
C ILE A 364 -3.39 2.34 -10.78
N TYR A 365 -3.30 3.37 -11.63
CA TYR A 365 -4.44 3.92 -12.35
C TYR A 365 -4.65 3.27 -13.70
N ILE A 366 -3.62 3.14 -14.54
CA ILE A 366 -3.78 2.72 -15.95
C ILE A 366 -3.15 1.36 -16.28
N GLY A 367 -2.53 0.71 -15.31
CA GLY A 367 -1.79 -0.54 -15.49
C GLY A 367 -0.32 -0.34 -15.90
N SER A 368 0.42 -1.45 -15.96
CA SER A 368 1.85 -1.48 -16.27
C SER A 368 2.09 -1.55 -17.78
N TYR A 369 3.03 -0.73 -18.26
CA TYR A 369 3.50 -0.80 -19.65
C TYR A 369 4.23 -2.13 -19.95
N ARG A 370 5.01 -2.67 -18.99
CA ARG A 370 5.87 -3.84 -19.22
C ARG A 370 5.17 -5.20 -19.07
N GLY A 371 3.94 -5.24 -18.54
CA GLY A 371 3.20 -6.50 -18.31
C GLY A 371 3.74 -7.32 -17.13
N GLU A 372 3.13 -8.47 -16.86
CA GLU A 372 3.40 -9.31 -15.67
C GLU A 372 4.77 -10.02 -15.67
N ARG A 373 5.51 -10.02 -16.79
CA ARG A 373 6.74 -10.83 -16.98
C ARG A 373 7.92 -10.51 -16.05
N ASN A 374 7.91 -9.38 -15.33
CA ASN A 374 8.99 -9.04 -14.38
C ASN A 374 8.58 -9.22 -12.90
N GLU A 375 7.42 -9.79 -12.60
CA GLU A 375 6.93 -9.93 -11.22
C GLU A 375 7.21 -11.30 -10.59
N SER A 376 7.67 -12.28 -11.38
CA SER A 376 8.04 -13.63 -10.94
C SER A 376 9.53 -13.82 -10.63
N GLU A 377 10.43 -12.90 -11.02
CA GLU A 377 11.89 -13.09 -10.94
C GLU A 377 12.67 -12.05 -10.12
N ASN A 378 12.02 -11.28 -9.24
CA ASN A 378 12.75 -10.42 -8.29
C ASN A 378 12.16 -10.44 -6.89
#